data_AF-A0A835UQR6-F1
#
_entry.id   AF-A0A835UQR6-F1
#
_cell.length_a   1.000
_cell.length_b   1.000
_cell.length_c   1.000
_cell.angle_alpha   90.00
_cell.angle_beta   90.00
_cell.angle_gamma   90.00
#
_symmetry.space_group_name_H-M   'P 1'
#
loop_
_entity.id
_entity.type
_entity.pdbx_description
1 polymer ?
#
loop_
_entity_poly.entity_id
_entity_poly.type
_entity_poly.pdbx_seq_one_letter_code
_entity_poly.pdbx_strand_id
1 'polypeptide(L)'
;MEHPEDECRIVGGNHDKHDDEENAARLEEYKRFIDMKIIMRQSNLNPERADSSIRRNTTVIKKLKQINEEQREGLMEELRNVNLSKFVSEAVAAICEAKLKSSDIQAAVQACSLLHQRYKDFSPCLIQGLLKVFSPTKSGDDLDADKSLKAMRKRSTLKLLIELYFVGVVEDANIFVNIIKDLTSIEYLKDRDATQTNLSLLASFARQGRFFLGLHQSVQEVEEEFYKGLNLTSDQKKLFKKALHSYYDAVTELLQSEHTSLRLMELENAKMLNARGELSEESMISYERLK
;
A
#
# COMPACT_ATOMS: atom_id res chain seq x y z
N MET A 1 -28.81 33.64 -57.42
CA MET A 1 -27.37 33.44 -57.22
C MET A 1 -27.08 33.92 -55.81
N GLU A 2 -26.68 33.03 -54.92
CA GLU A 2 -25.89 33.32 -53.71
C GLU A 2 -25.73 32.01 -52.94
N HIS A 3 -24.49 31.53 -52.85
CA HIS A 3 -24.04 30.48 -51.92
C HIS A 3 -23.08 31.16 -50.94
N PRO A 4 -23.25 31.00 -49.62
CA PRO A 4 -22.19 31.27 -48.66
C PRO A 4 -21.51 29.94 -48.29
N GLU A 5 -20.23 29.85 -48.62
CA GLU A 5 -19.29 28.94 -47.98
C GLU A 5 -18.69 29.60 -46.72
N ASP A 6 -18.09 28.76 -45.88
CA ASP A 6 -17.30 29.03 -44.67
C ASP A 6 -18.03 29.31 -43.36
N GLU A 7 -18.19 28.24 -42.57
CA GLU A 7 -17.73 28.20 -41.18
C GLU A 7 -17.59 26.73 -40.72
N CYS A 8 -16.41 26.15 -40.89
CA CYS A 8 -16.05 24.90 -40.22
C CYS A 8 -14.60 24.98 -39.73
N ARG A 9 -14.39 24.57 -38.47
CA ARG A 9 -13.12 24.23 -37.77
C ARG A 9 -12.53 25.27 -36.80
N ILE A 10 -13.10 25.43 -35.60
CA ILE A 10 -12.32 25.82 -34.39
C ILE A 10 -12.90 25.19 -33.11
N VAL A 11 -13.10 23.86 -33.06
CA VAL A 11 -13.54 23.19 -31.81
C VAL A 11 -12.59 22.08 -31.33
N GLY A 12 -11.68 21.58 -32.18
CA GLY A 12 -10.72 20.53 -31.78
C GLY A 12 -9.46 21.02 -31.06
N GLY A 13 -9.04 22.28 -31.25
CA GLY A 13 -7.69 22.73 -30.83
C GLY A 13 -7.52 23.11 -29.35
N ASN A 14 -8.61 23.29 -28.59
CA ASN A 14 -8.54 23.67 -27.17
C ASN A 14 -8.65 22.48 -26.23
N HIS A 15 -9.25 21.37 -26.65
CA HIS A 15 -9.38 20.17 -25.83
C HIS A 15 -8.04 19.41 -25.76
N ASP A 16 -7.39 19.19 -26.90
CA ASP A 16 -6.09 18.52 -26.98
C ASP A 16 -4.99 19.29 -26.22
N LYS A 17 -4.99 20.64 -26.26
CA LYS A 17 -4.01 21.46 -25.54
C LYS A 17 -4.18 21.42 -24.03
N HIS A 18 -5.43 21.41 -23.55
CA HIS A 18 -5.71 21.31 -22.12
C HIS A 18 -5.30 19.93 -21.58
N ASP A 19 -5.54 18.88 -22.35
CA ASP A 19 -5.13 17.52 -21.99
C ASP A 19 -3.61 17.37 -22.01
N ASP A 20 -2.92 17.99 -22.96
CA ASP A 20 -1.44 18.04 -23.01
C ASP A 20 -0.84 18.80 -21.80
N GLU A 21 -1.44 19.92 -21.39
CA GLU A 21 -1.01 20.69 -20.21
C GLU A 21 -1.23 19.92 -18.90
N GLU A 22 -2.38 19.25 -18.73
CA GLU A 22 -2.67 18.42 -17.55
C GLU A 22 -1.71 17.22 -17.46
N ASN A 23 -1.41 16.58 -18.59
CA ASN A 23 -0.46 15.49 -18.66
C ASN A 23 0.97 15.94 -18.33
N ALA A 24 1.38 17.11 -18.82
CA ALA A 24 2.67 17.71 -18.50
C ALA A 24 2.79 18.03 -16.99
N ALA A 25 1.74 18.60 -16.39
CA ALA A 25 1.71 18.91 -14.96
C ALA A 25 1.84 17.64 -14.09
N ARG A 26 1.11 16.57 -14.44
CA ARG A 26 1.22 15.26 -13.76
C ARG A 26 2.64 14.68 -13.85
N LEU A 27 3.26 14.78 -15.02
CA LEU A 27 4.61 14.28 -15.22
C LEU A 27 5.63 15.09 -14.40
N GLU A 28 5.44 16.40 -14.29
CA GLU A 28 6.31 17.26 -13.48
C GLU A 28 6.16 16.99 -11.98
N GLU A 29 4.94 16.81 -11.49
CA GLU A 29 4.68 16.42 -10.10
C GLU A 29 5.34 15.06 -9.78
N TYR A 30 5.21 14.09 -10.69
CA TYR A 30 5.86 12.79 -10.55
C TYR A 30 7.39 12.89 -10.49
N LYS A 31 7.99 13.75 -11.30
CA LYS A 31 9.45 14.00 -11.26
C LYS A 31 9.89 14.57 -9.92
N ARG A 32 9.23 15.63 -9.44
CA ARG A 32 9.54 16.22 -8.12
C ARG A 32 9.42 15.18 -7.00
N PHE A 33 8.45 14.27 -7.11
CA PHE A 33 8.27 13.18 -6.16
C PHE A 33 9.43 12.17 -6.20
N ILE A 34 9.93 11.79 -7.38
CA ILE A 34 11.11 10.92 -7.53
C ILE A 34 12.38 11.61 -7.03
N ASP A 35 12.60 12.88 -7.36
CA ASP A 35 13.77 13.63 -6.90
C ASP A 35 13.83 13.72 -5.37
N MET A 36 12.69 13.97 -4.73
CA MET A 36 12.58 13.95 -3.27
C MET A 36 12.97 12.58 -2.69
N LYS A 37 12.54 11.48 -3.33
CA LYS A 37 12.92 10.12 -2.92
C LYS A 37 14.42 9.86 -3.09
N ILE A 38 15.02 10.33 -4.18
CA ILE A 38 16.46 10.17 -4.45
C ILE A 38 17.27 10.88 -3.35
N ILE A 39 16.96 12.16 -3.08
CA ILE A 39 17.64 12.94 -2.04
C ILE A 39 17.51 12.26 -0.68
N MET A 40 16.29 11.85 -0.31
CA MET A 40 16.05 11.20 0.97
C MET A 40 16.76 9.85 1.08
N ARG A 41 16.80 9.07 0.00
CA ARG A 41 17.53 7.81 -0.07
C ARG A 41 19.02 8.01 0.16
N GLN A 42 19.63 9.00 -0.48
CA GLN A 42 21.05 9.30 -0.29
C GLN A 42 21.38 9.61 1.18
N SER A 43 20.56 10.45 1.83
CA SER A 43 20.72 10.78 3.25
C SER A 43 20.49 9.58 4.18
N ASN A 44 19.56 8.68 3.84
CA ASN A 44 19.26 7.50 4.64
C ASN A 44 20.31 6.39 4.53
N LEU A 45 20.93 6.23 3.36
CA LEU A 45 22.02 5.27 3.15
C LEU A 45 23.33 5.74 3.78
N ASN A 46 23.58 7.05 3.82
CA ASN A 46 24.78 7.65 4.39
C ASN A 46 24.44 8.70 5.46
N PRO A 47 23.92 8.29 6.64
CA PRO A 47 23.47 9.24 7.64
C PRO A 47 24.63 9.92 8.38
N GLU A 48 24.67 11.25 8.34
CA GLU A 48 25.57 12.07 9.15
C GLU A 48 25.03 12.22 10.58
N ARG A 49 25.48 11.34 11.48
CA ARG A 49 25.00 11.31 12.86
C ARG A 49 25.74 12.34 13.72
N ALA A 50 25.03 13.39 14.12
CA ALA A 50 25.51 14.34 15.12
C ALA A 50 24.96 14.00 16.52
N ASP A 51 25.81 14.08 17.54
CA ASP A 51 25.39 13.99 18.94
C ASP A 51 24.66 15.27 19.35
N SER A 52 23.34 15.19 19.49
CA SER A 52 22.52 16.30 19.98
C SER A 52 22.43 16.29 21.51
N SER A 53 22.34 17.47 22.12
CA SER A 53 22.20 17.60 23.58
C SER A 53 20.82 17.11 24.07
N ILE A 54 20.80 16.55 25.28
CA ILE A 54 19.62 15.88 25.84
C ILE A 54 18.54 16.92 26.21
N ARG A 55 17.41 16.90 25.49
CA ARG A 55 16.13 17.43 25.96
C ARG A 55 15.05 16.37 25.79
N ARG A 56 14.48 15.91 26.91
CA ARG A 56 13.39 14.93 26.97
C ARG A 56 12.10 15.58 26.44
N ASN A 57 11.42 14.94 25.49
CA ASN A 57 10.15 15.45 24.96
C ASN A 57 9.13 14.33 24.75
N THR A 58 8.21 14.15 25.70
CA THR A 58 7.09 13.20 25.63
C THR A 58 5.99 13.65 24.66
N THR A 59 5.94 14.94 24.31
CA THR A 59 4.99 15.49 23.33
C THR A 59 5.26 14.97 21.93
N VAL A 60 6.53 14.86 21.54
CA VAL A 60 6.91 14.30 20.23
C VAL A 60 6.46 12.85 20.08
N ILE A 61 6.57 12.02 21.12
CA ILE A 61 6.09 10.63 21.09
C ILE A 61 4.57 10.57 20.86
N LYS A 62 3.80 11.47 21.47
CA LYS A 62 2.35 11.55 21.23
C LYS A 62 2.03 11.95 19.79
N LYS A 63 2.77 12.90 19.22
CA LYS A 63 2.60 13.32 17.82
C LYS A 63 3.00 12.20 16.84
N LEU A 64 4.04 11.43 17.13
CA LEU A 64 4.41 10.25 16.35
C LEU A 64 3.29 9.19 16.31
N LYS A 65 2.49 9.06 17.38
CA LYS A 65 1.32 8.16 17.38
C LYS A 65 0.14 8.71 16.58
N GLN A 66 0.12 10.00 16.30
CA GLN A 66 -0.96 10.72 15.60
C GLN A 66 -0.47 11.37 14.31
N ILE A 67 0.55 10.79 13.65
CA ILE A 67 1.10 11.31 12.39
C ILE A 67 -0.03 11.49 11.37
N ASN A 68 -0.06 12.67 10.78
CA ASN A 68 -0.94 13.05 9.69
C ASN A 68 -0.23 14.09 8.81
N GLU A 69 -0.73 14.25 7.59
CA GLU A 69 -0.11 15.17 6.62
C GLU A 69 -0.23 16.65 7.05
N GLU A 70 -1.33 17.05 7.68
CA GLU A 70 -1.58 18.43 8.10
C GLU A 70 -0.54 18.94 9.12
N GLN A 71 -0.10 18.06 10.02
CA GLN A 71 0.87 18.38 11.09
C GLN A 71 2.31 18.03 10.71
N ARG A 72 2.56 17.65 9.45
CA ARG A 72 3.87 17.16 8.99
C ARG A 72 5.00 18.13 9.31
N GLU A 73 4.89 19.39 8.89
CA GLU A 73 5.96 20.38 9.06
C GLU A 73 6.31 20.62 10.53
N GLY A 74 5.30 20.81 11.38
CA GLY A 74 5.51 21.02 12.82
C GLY A 74 6.12 19.80 13.51
N LEU A 75 5.74 18.58 13.10
CA LEU A 75 6.38 17.37 13.60
C LEU A 75 7.85 17.27 13.17
N MET A 76 8.18 17.58 11.91
CA MET A 76 9.57 17.54 11.44
C MET A 76 10.47 18.55 12.17
N GLU A 77 9.95 19.76 12.43
CA GLU A 77 10.66 20.77 13.21
C GLU A 77 10.93 20.31 14.63
N GLU A 78 9.92 19.76 15.32
CA GLU A 78 10.12 19.24 16.67
C GLU A 78 11.11 18.06 16.67
N LEU A 79 10.98 17.14 15.71
CA LEU A 79 11.92 16.02 15.59
C LEU A 79 13.35 16.52 15.42
N ARG A 80 13.62 17.56 14.63
CA ARG A 80 14.94 18.21 14.49
C ARG A 80 15.51 18.73 15.82
N ASN A 81 14.66 19.16 16.73
CA ASN A 81 15.07 19.86 17.96
C ASN A 81 15.07 18.99 19.23
N VAL A 82 14.73 17.70 19.14
CA VAL A 82 14.72 16.78 20.29
C VAL A 82 15.75 15.67 20.17
N ASN A 83 16.22 15.19 21.33
CA ASN A 83 17.04 13.98 21.42
C ASN A 83 16.20 12.84 22.02
N LEU A 84 16.04 11.77 21.24
CA LEU A 84 15.26 10.57 21.57
C LEU A 84 16.17 9.34 21.77
N SER A 85 17.47 9.47 21.99
CA SER A 85 18.39 8.31 22.13
C SER A 85 17.94 7.33 23.23
N LYS A 86 17.30 7.83 24.29
CA LYS A 86 16.72 7.00 25.37
C LYS A 86 15.26 6.59 25.16
N PHE A 87 14.63 7.06 24.08
CA PHE A 87 13.21 6.91 23.78
C PHE A 87 12.95 6.35 22.36
N VAL A 88 13.97 5.76 21.72
CA VAL A 88 13.86 5.21 20.36
C VAL A 88 12.78 4.12 20.32
N SER A 89 12.75 3.24 21.33
CA SER A 89 11.75 2.18 21.45
C SER A 89 10.33 2.72 21.56
N GLU A 90 10.11 3.77 22.35
CA GLU A 90 8.81 4.43 22.48
C GLU A 90 8.40 5.16 21.20
N ALA A 91 9.34 5.77 20.50
CA ALA A 91 9.10 6.38 19.20
C ALA A 91 8.67 5.33 18.16
N VAL A 92 9.38 4.19 18.11
CA VAL A 92 9.03 3.05 17.26
C VAL A 92 7.64 2.50 17.59
N ALA A 93 7.34 2.30 18.88
CA ALA A 93 6.03 1.82 19.32
C ALA A 93 4.91 2.79 18.92
N ALA A 94 5.12 4.10 19.10
CA ALA A 94 4.17 5.13 18.69
C ALA A 94 3.89 5.08 17.18
N ILE A 95 4.92 4.95 16.35
CA ILE A 95 4.77 4.84 14.88
C ILE A 95 4.04 3.55 14.49
N CYS A 96 4.36 2.41 15.12
CA CYS A 96 3.71 1.13 14.83
C CYS A 96 2.22 1.09 15.24
N GLU A 97 1.83 1.91 16.21
CA GLU A 97 0.45 2.08 16.68
C GLU A 97 -0.31 3.18 15.95
N ALA A 98 0.36 3.98 15.12
CA ALA A 98 -0.27 5.08 14.41
C ALA A 98 -1.32 4.58 13.41
N LYS A 99 -2.50 5.23 13.42
CA LYS A 99 -3.61 4.91 12.51
C LYS A 99 -3.47 5.73 11.22
N LEU A 100 -2.51 5.34 10.38
CA LEU A 100 -2.18 6.06 9.15
C LEU A 100 -3.24 5.83 8.05
N LYS A 101 -3.72 6.91 7.44
CA LYS A 101 -4.41 6.89 6.15
C LYS A 101 -3.40 6.90 5.01
N SER A 102 -3.88 6.73 3.77
CA SER A 102 -3.00 6.81 2.60
C SER A 102 -2.38 8.19 2.40
N SER A 103 -3.07 9.25 2.80
CA SER A 103 -2.56 10.63 2.78
C SER A 103 -1.40 10.87 3.76
N ASP A 104 -1.35 10.11 4.86
CA ASP A 104 -0.41 10.34 5.96
C ASP A 104 0.94 9.64 5.74
N ILE A 105 1.05 8.83 4.69
CA ILE A 105 2.22 7.99 4.44
C ILE A 105 3.48 8.84 4.23
N GLN A 106 3.37 9.97 3.51
CA GLN A 106 4.54 10.82 3.25
C GLN A 106 5.04 11.50 4.52
N ALA A 107 4.14 12.00 5.38
CA ALA A 107 4.51 12.47 6.71
C ALA A 107 5.21 11.39 7.57
N ALA A 108 4.70 10.15 7.54
CA ALA A 108 5.31 9.04 8.26
C ALA A 108 6.70 8.68 7.72
N VAL A 109 6.88 8.68 6.39
CA VAL A 109 8.17 8.43 5.73
C VAL A 109 9.20 9.48 6.14
N GLN A 110 8.85 10.77 6.12
CA GLN A 110 9.76 11.84 6.55
C GLN A 110 10.15 11.70 8.03
N ALA A 111 9.19 11.41 8.91
CA ALA A 111 9.48 11.18 10.33
C ALA A 111 10.44 9.99 10.52
N CYS A 112 10.18 8.87 9.84
CA CYS A 112 11.02 7.68 9.91
C CYS A 112 12.44 7.94 9.37
N SER A 113 12.57 8.68 8.26
CA SER A 113 13.89 9.06 7.71
C SER A 113 14.69 9.92 8.68
N LEU A 114 14.08 10.94 9.30
CA LEU A 114 14.77 11.77 10.31
C LEU A 114 15.24 10.97 11.53
N LEU A 115 14.43 9.99 11.97
CA LEU A 115 14.78 9.12 13.09
C LEU A 115 15.87 8.12 12.72
N HIS A 116 15.76 7.50 11.54
CA HIS A 116 16.76 6.58 10.97
C HIS A 116 18.13 7.25 10.81
N GLN A 117 18.15 8.48 10.30
CA GLN A 117 19.38 9.25 10.11
C GLN A 117 20.10 9.55 11.43
N ARG A 118 19.39 9.58 12.56
CA ARG A 118 19.98 9.92 13.86
C ARG A 118 20.26 8.71 14.74
N TYR A 119 19.38 7.72 14.74
CA TYR A 119 19.41 6.62 15.68
C TYR A 119 19.63 5.29 14.94
N LYS A 120 20.84 4.73 15.09
CA LYS A 120 21.23 3.47 14.43
C LYS A 120 20.25 2.32 14.64
N ASP A 121 19.71 2.23 15.85
CA ASP A 121 18.85 1.11 16.25
C ASP A 121 17.38 1.32 15.86
N PHE A 122 17.03 2.46 15.24
CA PHE A 122 15.66 2.79 14.87
C PHE A 122 15.11 1.87 13.80
N SER A 123 15.77 1.76 12.64
CA SER A 123 15.25 0.99 11.50
C SER A 123 15.04 -0.50 11.84
N PRO A 124 16.00 -1.22 12.47
CA PRO A 124 15.78 -2.62 12.85
C PRO A 124 14.56 -2.81 13.77
N CYS A 125 14.40 -1.95 14.78
CA CYS A 125 13.25 -1.97 15.69
C CYS A 125 11.94 -1.66 14.97
N LEU A 126 11.93 -0.65 14.09
CA LEU A 126 10.76 -0.26 13.30
C LEU A 126 10.31 -1.39 12.39
N ILE A 127 11.23 -1.97 11.61
CA ILE A 127 10.93 -3.07 10.69
C ILE A 127 10.32 -4.25 11.47
N GLN A 128 10.93 -4.63 12.59
CA GLN A 128 10.38 -5.69 13.44
C GLN A 128 8.96 -5.36 13.93
N GLY A 129 8.71 -4.12 14.36
CA GLY A 129 7.40 -3.67 14.82
C GLY A 129 6.33 -3.67 13.71
N LEU A 130 6.66 -3.19 12.52
CA LEU A 130 5.76 -3.15 11.38
C LEU A 130 5.43 -4.56 10.85
N LEU A 131 6.41 -5.48 10.83
CA LEU A 131 6.20 -6.84 10.36
C LEU A 131 5.23 -7.66 11.24
N LYS A 132 5.11 -7.33 12.53
CA LYS A 132 4.12 -7.96 13.44
C LYS A 132 2.67 -7.79 12.96
N VAL A 133 2.38 -6.77 12.16
CA VAL A 133 1.04 -6.53 11.59
C VAL A 133 0.61 -7.63 10.62
N PHE A 134 1.56 -8.34 10.01
CA PHE A 134 1.30 -9.43 9.08
C PHE A 134 1.33 -10.81 9.74
N SER A 135 1.71 -10.90 11.01
CA SER A 135 1.71 -12.18 11.72
C SER A 135 0.27 -12.69 11.93
N PRO A 136 0.03 -14.01 11.88
CA PRO A 136 -1.29 -14.57 12.16
C PRO A 136 -1.73 -14.23 13.59
N THR A 137 -2.86 -13.55 13.74
CA THR A 137 -3.48 -13.36 15.06
C THR A 137 -4.29 -14.62 15.39
N LYS A 138 -4.05 -15.22 16.57
CA LYS A 138 -4.87 -16.33 17.05
C LYS A 138 -6.21 -15.80 17.57
N SER A 139 -7.24 -15.74 16.75
CA SER A 139 -8.64 -15.71 17.23
C SER A 139 -9.65 -15.86 16.08
N GLY A 140 -10.56 -16.82 16.23
CA GLY A 140 -11.73 -17.01 15.36
C GLY A 140 -12.97 -16.22 15.81
N ASP A 141 -12.80 -15.26 16.73
CA ASP A 141 -13.88 -14.53 17.42
C ASP A 141 -13.81 -13.00 17.20
N ASP A 142 -13.03 -12.54 16.22
CA ASP A 142 -12.92 -11.10 15.95
C ASP A 142 -14.20 -10.57 15.29
N LEU A 143 -14.82 -9.57 15.93
CA LEU A 143 -15.94 -8.83 15.36
C LEU A 143 -15.58 -8.26 13.98
N ASP A 144 -16.54 -8.16 13.05
CA ASP A 144 -16.29 -7.71 11.67
C ASP A 144 -15.65 -6.30 11.59
N ALA A 145 -15.99 -5.42 12.52
CA ALA A 145 -15.36 -4.10 12.64
C ALA A 145 -13.84 -4.20 12.93
N ASP A 146 -13.43 -5.20 13.73
CA ASP A 146 -12.03 -5.45 14.05
C ASP A 146 -11.28 -6.04 12.86
N LYS A 147 -11.92 -6.92 12.07
CA LYS A 147 -11.36 -7.43 10.80
C LYS A 147 -11.09 -6.31 9.80
N SER A 148 -12.05 -5.41 9.60
CA SER A 148 -11.91 -4.27 8.66
C SER A 148 -10.77 -3.32 9.09
N LEU A 149 -10.68 -3.01 10.40
CA LEU A 149 -9.58 -2.22 10.95
C LEU A 149 -8.23 -2.92 10.77
N LYS A 150 -8.15 -4.23 10.97
CA LYS A 150 -6.95 -5.04 10.73
C LYS A 150 -6.53 -5.00 9.26
N ALA A 151 -7.47 -5.15 8.33
CA ALA A 151 -7.23 -5.04 6.89
C ALA A 151 -6.70 -3.66 6.51
N MET A 152 -7.31 -2.58 7.04
CA MET A 152 -6.86 -1.22 6.82
C MET A 152 -5.43 -0.99 7.34
N ARG A 153 -5.12 -1.52 8.54
CA ARG A 153 -3.78 -1.45 9.13
C ARG A 153 -2.75 -2.23 8.31
N LYS A 154 -3.04 -3.47 7.90
CA LYS A 154 -2.17 -4.24 6.99
C LYS A 154 -1.87 -3.45 5.71
N ARG A 155 -2.90 -2.79 5.15
CA ARG A 155 -2.77 -1.99 3.93
C ARG A 155 -1.83 -0.80 4.15
N SER A 156 -2.09 0.06 5.14
CA SER A 156 -1.25 1.24 5.38
C SER A 156 0.18 0.86 5.79
N THR A 157 0.37 -0.19 6.59
CA THR A 157 1.70 -0.73 6.91
C THR A 157 2.45 -1.22 5.66
N LEU A 158 1.78 -1.94 4.74
CA LEU A 158 2.43 -2.39 3.51
C LEU A 158 2.86 -1.21 2.64
N LYS A 159 2.00 -0.18 2.50
CA LYS A 159 2.36 1.06 1.80
C LYS A 159 3.57 1.74 2.42
N LEU A 160 3.57 1.87 3.75
CA LEU A 160 4.68 2.48 4.48
C LEU A 160 5.99 1.70 4.27
N LEU A 161 5.97 0.37 4.39
CA LEU A 161 7.16 -0.46 4.17
C LEU A 161 7.73 -0.27 2.76
N ILE A 162 6.87 -0.25 1.73
CA ILE A 162 7.30 -0.01 0.34
C ILE A 162 7.96 1.36 0.20
N GLU A 163 7.36 2.42 0.74
CA GLU A 163 7.91 3.77 0.67
C GLU A 163 9.24 3.89 1.44
N LEU A 164 9.33 3.29 2.63
CA LEU A 164 10.56 3.21 3.42
C LEU A 164 11.67 2.46 2.68
N TYR A 165 11.32 1.48 1.85
CA TYR A 165 12.30 0.78 1.00
C TYR A 165 12.82 1.67 -0.12
N PHE A 166 11.94 2.43 -0.78
CA PHE A 166 12.34 3.39 -1.80
C PHE A 166 13.30 4.46 -1.24
N VAL A 167 13.02 4.97 -0.05
CA VAL A 167 13.90 5.95 0.61
C VAL A 167 15.05 5.31 1.39
N GLY A 168 15.28 4.00 1.33
CA GLY A 168 16.46 3.36 1.92
C GLY A 168 16.49 3.30 3.45
N VAL A 169 15.34 3.45 4.13
CA VAL A 169 15.21 3.08 5.56
C VAL A 169 15.10 1.56 5.70
N VAL A 170 14.40 0.93 4.76
CA VAL A 170 14.37 -0.53 4.58
C VAL A 170 15.27 -0.86 3.39
N GLU A 171 16.17 -1.83 3.55
CA GLU A 171 17.08 -2.24 2.48
C GLU A 171 16.84 -3.69 2.02
N ASP A 172 16.34 -4.54 2.91
CA ASP A 172 16.10 -5.95 2.60
C ASP A 172 14.76 -6.16 1.88
N ALA A 173 14.82 -6.40 0.57
CA ALA A 173 13.64 -6.71 -0.23
C ALA A 173 12.97 -8.05 0.13
N ASN A 174 13.65 -8.95 0.86
CA ASN A 174 13.07 -10.24 1.25
C ASN A 174 11.89 -10.09 2.21
N ILE A 175 11.76 -8.96 2.91
CA ILE A 175 10.57 -8.70 3.73
C ILE A 175 9.30 -8.75 2.88
N PHE A 176 9.35 -8.20 1.67
CA PHE A 176 8.21 -8.20 0.76
C PHE A 176 7.99 -9.59 0.18
N VAL A 177 9.06 -10.33 -0.14
CA VAL A 177 8.95 -11.72 -0.60
C VAL A 177 8.18 -12.55 0.43
N ASN A 178 8.50 -12.40 1.71
CA ASN A 178 7.85 -13.13 2.79
C ASN A 178 6.38 -12.70 2.98
N ILE A 179 6.10 -11.39 2.99
CA ILE A 179 4.72 -10.88 3.08
C ILE A 179 3.87 -11.39 1.90
N ILE A 180 4.39 -11.32 0.68
CA ILE A 180 3.64 -11.75 -0.51
C ILE A 180 3.43 -13.25 -0.48
N LYS A 181 4.43 -14.07 -0.12
CA LYS A 181 4.26 -15.52 0.04
C LYS A 181 3.13 -15.86 1.01
N ASP A 182 3.09 -15.20 2.18
CA ASP A 182 2.04 -15.38 3.18
C ASP A 182 0.66 -14.99 2.64
N LEU A 183 0.52 -13.80 2.06
CA LEU A 183 -0.74 -13.32 1.48
C LEU A 183 -1.25 -14.21 0.32
N THR A 184 -0.33 -14.87 -0.40
CA THR A 184 -0.64 -15.82 -1.48
C THR A 184 -0.81 -17.26 -1.01
N SER A 185 -0.82 -17.53 0.31
CA SER A 185 -1.06 -18.88 0.82
C SER A 185 -2.45 -19.37 0.44
N ILE A 186 -2.52 -20.57 -0.14
CA ILE A 186 -3.78 -21.22 -0.53
C ILE A 186 -4.62 -21.63 0.69
N GLU A 187 -4.02 -21.66 1.89
CA GLU A 187 -4.73 -21.99 3.13
C GLU A 187 -5.87 -21.01 3.42
N TYR A 188 -5.73 -19.75 2.98
CA TYR A 188 -6.74 -18.72 3.14
C TYR A 188 -7.92 -18.85 2.18
N LEU A 189 -7.84 -19.65 1.11
CA LEU A 189 -8.89 -19.76 0.09
C LEU A 189 -10.21 -20.35 0.62
N LYS A 190 -10.19 -20.98 1.79
CA LYS A 190 -11.40 -21.50 2.46
C LYS A 190 -12.15 -20.41 3.24
N ASP A 191 -11.51 -19.28 3.49
CA ASP A 191 -12.08 -18.13 4.18
C ASP A 191 -12.28 -16.99 3.18
N ARG A 192 -13.55 -16.68 2.87
CA ARG A 192 -13.93 -15.69 1.88
C ARG A 192 -13.47 -14.28 2.27
N ASP A 193 -13.61 -13.91 3.55
CA ASP A 193 -13.21 -12.60 4.06
C ASP A 193 -11.68 -12.43 3.99
N ALA A 194 -10.95 -13.46 4.41
CA ALA A 194 -9.49 -13.47 4.34
C ALA A 194 -9.01 -13.40 2.89
N THR A 195 -9.63 -14.17 1.99
CA THR A 195 -9.32 -14.16 0.55
C THR A 195 -9.55 -12.77 -0.06
N GLN A 196 -10.70 -12.14 0.19
CA GLN A 196 -11.00 -10.79 -0.30
C GLN A 196 -10.02 -9.75 0.25
N THR A 197 -9.67 -9.87 1.54
CA THR A 197 -8.69 -8.99 2.18
C THR A 197 -7.31 -9.14 1.55
N ASN A 198 -6.83 -10.37 1.37
CA ASN A 198 -5.53 -10.65 0.75
C ASN A 198 -5.49 -10.17 -0.71
N LEU A 199 -6.54 -10.41 -1.49
CA LEU A 199 -6.66 -9.89 -2.86
C LEU A 199 -6.55 -8.36 -2.90
N SER A 200 -7.23 -7.67 -1.99
CA SER A 200 -7.16 -6.20 -1.89
C SER A 200 -5.74 -5.71 -1.56
N LEU A 201 -5.04 -6.40 -0.65
CA LEU A 201 -3.65 -6.08 -0.28
C LEU A 201 -2.69 -6.34 -1.46
N LEU A 202 -2.80 -7.50 -2.12
CA LEU A 202 -1.99 -7.88 -3.27
C LEU A 202 -2.21 -6.95 -4.47
N ALA A 203 -3.45 -6.53 -4.73
CA ALA A 203 -3.76 -5.55 -5.77
C ALA A 203 -3.14 -4.18 -5.46
N SER A 204 -3.20 -3.74 -4.19
CA SER A 204 -2.52 -2.51 -3.75
C SER A 204 -1.00 -2.62 -3.92
N PHE A 205 -0.41 -3.75 -3.54
CA PHE A 205 1.01 -4.03 -3.73
C PHE A 205 1.40 -3.99 -5.20
N ALA A 206 0.68 -4.67 -6.09
CA ALA A 206 0.99 -4.70 -7.52
C ALA A 206 0.90 -3.31 -8.17
N ARG A 207 -0.05 -2.48 -7.74
CA ARG A 207 -0.23 -1.11 -8.25
C ARG A 207 0.90 -0.17 -7.84
N GLN A 208 1.35 -0.24 -6.59
CA GLN A 208 2.37 0.67 -6.06
C GLN A 208 3.79 0.13 -6.25
N GLY A 209 3.94 -1.18 -6.10
CA GLY A 209 5.18 -1.93 -6.21
C GLY A 209 5.47 -2.44 -7.61
N ARG A 210 5.11 -1.70 -8.67
CA ARG A 210 5.34 -2.12 -10.07
C ARG A 210 6.79 -2.52 -10.35
N PHE A 211 7.74 -1.85 -9.69
CA PHE A 211 9.16 -2.18 -9.75
C PHE A 211 9.48 -3.60 -9.26
N PHE A 212 8.82 -4.07 -8.20
CA PHE A 212 8.96 -5.43 -7.68
C PHE A 212 8.55 -6.49 -8.70
N LEU A 213 7.63 -6.14 -9.59
CA LEU A 213 7.12 -6.98 -10.67
C LEU A 213 7.86 -6.78 -11.99
N GLY A 214 8.86 -5.90 -12.05
CA GLY A 214 9.51 -5.52 -13.31
C GLY A 214 8.53 -4.95 -14.34
N LEU A 215 7.44 -4.30 -13.88
CA LEU A 215 6.44 -3.62 -14.70
C LEU A 215 6.61 -2.09 -14.68
N HIS A 216 7.72 -1.63 -14.11
CA HIS A 216 8.07 -0.22 -14.09
C HIS A 216 8.59 0.20 -15.47
N GLN A 217 8.09 1.32 -15.98
CA GLN A 217 8.53 1.93 -17.23
C GLN A 217 9.25 3.21 -16.85
N SER A 218 10.57 3.21 -16.96
CA SER A 218 11.36 4.42 -16.79
C SER A 218 11.17 5.30 -18.01
N VAL A 219 10.86 6.57 -17.79
CA VAL A 219 10.74 7.57 -18.87
C VAL A 219 12.05 8.36 -19.01
N GLN A 220 12.91 8.34 -17.98
CA GLN A 220 14.13 9.14 -17.91
C GLN A 220 15.32 8.39 -17.29
N GLU A 221 16.53 8.83 -17.61
CA GLU A 221 17.78 8.21 -17.15
C GLU A 221 17.97 8.28 -15.62
N VAL A 222 17.64 9.42 -14.99
CA VAL A 222 17.71 9.61 -13.52
C VAL A 222 16.83 8.60 -12.79
N GLU A 223 15.65 8.31 -13.36
CA GLU A 223 14.72 7.33 -12.82
C GLU A 223 15.30 5.91 -12.92
N GLU A 224 15.93 5.57 -14.05
CA GLU A 224 16.61 4.28 -14.20
C GLU A 224 17.72 4.06 -13.17
N GLU A 225 18.56 5.08 -12.94
CA GLU A 225 19.61 5.01 -11.93
C GLU A 225 19.04 4.81 -10.53
N PHE A 226 17.97 5.53 -10.19
CA PHE A 226 17.27 5.36 -8.92
C PHE A 226 16.79 3.92 -8.73
N TYR A 227 16.12 3.34 -9.72
CA TYR A 227 15.62 1.96 -9.65
C TYR A 227 16.73 0.90 -9.67
N LYS A 228 17.84 1.14 -10.37
CA LYS A 228 19.05 0.30 -10.29
C LYS A 228 19.62 0.28 -8.87
N GLY A 229 19.58 1.42 -8.17
CA GLY A 229 20.05 1.58 -6.79
C GLY A 229 19.19 0.93 -5.69
N LEU A 230 18.05 0.32 -6.03
CA LEU A 230 17.17 -0.34 -5.05
C LEU A 230 17.65 -1.76 -4.66
N ASN A 231 18.67 -2.31 -5.32
CA ASN A 231 19.24 -3.63 -5.00
C ASN A 231 18.25 -4.80 -5.09
N LEU A 232 17.17 -4.66 -5.87
CA LEU A 232 16.22 -5.75 -6.09
C LEU A 232 16.73 -6.72 -7.17
N THR A 233 16.97 -7.98 -6.77
CA THR A 233 17.51 -9.01 -7.67
C THR A 233 16.48 -9.55 -8.66
N SER A 234 16.96 -10.06 -9.80
CA SER A 234 16.14 -10.73 -10.80
C SER A 234 15.41 -11.96 -10.24
N ASP A 235 16.02 -12.68 -9.31
CA ASP A 235 15.41 -13.86 -8.69
C ASP A 235 14.29 -13.47 -7.72
N GLN A 236 14.44 -12.39 -6.94
CA GLN A 236 13.34 -11.85 -6.15
C GLN A 236 12.17 -11.40 -7.03
N LYS A 237 12.44 -10.71 -8.16
CA LYS A 237 11.40 -10.36 -9.15
C LYS A 237 10.65 -11.60 -9.67
N LYS A 238 11.35 -12.70 -9.95
CA LYS A 238 10.74 -13.98 -10.33
C LYS A 238 9.87 -14.56 -9.22
N LEU A 239 10.32 -14.48 -7.96
CA LEU A 239 9.53 -14.95 -6.80
C LEU A 239 8.20 -14.21 -6.67
N PHE A 240 8.20 -12.88 -6.81
CA PHE A 240 6.97 -12.08 -6.79
C PHE A 240 6.01 -12.48 -7.92
N LYS A 241 6.51 -12.54 -9.16
CA LYS A 241 5.71 -12.92 -10.32
C LYS A 241 5.10 -14.31 -10.15
N LYS A 242 5.91 -15.28 -9.74
CA LYS A 242 5.46 -16.67 -9.52
C LYS A 242 4.37 -16.74 -8.46
N ALA A 243 4.57 -16.12 -7.29
CA ALA A 243 3.60 -16.13 -6.21
C ALA A 243 2.26 -15.50 -6.64
N LEU A 244 2.31 -14.32 -7.29
CA LEU A 244 1.11 -13.62 -7.75
C LEU A 244 0.38 -14.38 -8.87
N HIS A 245 1.09 -14.93 -9.85
CA HIS A 245 0.46 -15.71 -10.92
C HIS A 245 -0.18 -16.99 -10.36
N SER A 246 0.53 -17.77 -9.55
CA SER A 246 -0.05 -18.99 -8.96
C SER A 246 -1.27 -18.70 -8.09
N TYR A 247 -1.27 -17.58 -7.35
CA TYR A 247 -2.44 -17.19 -6.57
C TYR A 247 -3.60 -16.69 -7.45
N TYR A 248 -3.30 -15.95 -8.52
CA TYR A 248 -4.29 -15.52 -9.50
C TYR A 248 -5.01 -16.72 -10.14
N ASP A 249 -4.27 -17.76 -10.54
CA ASP A 249 -4.86 -18.98 -11.09
C ASP A 249 -5.80 -19.65 -10.07
N ALA A 250 -5.32 -19.85 -8.84
CA ALA A 250 -6.10 -20.49 -7.77
C ALA A 250 -7.37 -19.70 -7.40
N VAL A 251 -7.29 -18.38 -7.31
CA VAL A 251 -8.46 -17.52 -7.04
C VAL A 251 -9.42 -17.50 -8.23
N THR A 252 -8.92 -17.58 -9.47
CA THR A 252 -9.76 -17.65 -10.66
C THR A 252 -10.57 -18.95 -10.68
N GLU A 253 -9.95 -20.08 -10.34
CA GLU A 253 -10.65 -21.35 -10.18
C GLU A 253 -11.72 -21.28 -9.07
N LEU A 254 -11.38 -20.69 -7.91
CA LEU A 254 -12.33 -20.47 -6.83
C LEU A 254 -13.53 -19.63 -7.29
N LEU A 255 -13.28 -18.50 -7.96
CA LEU A 255 -14.33 -17.61 -8.47
C LEU A 255 -15.24 -18.31 -9.47
N GLN A 256 -14.68 -19.12 -10.37
CA GLN A 256 -15.46 -19.91 -11.34
C GLN A 256 -16.33 -20.96 -10.63
N SER A 257 -15.80 -21.61 -9.60
CA SER A 257 -16.55 -22.57 -8.77
C SER A 257 -17.70 -21.90 -8.02
N GLU A 258 -17.44 -20.76 -7.36
CA GLU A 258 -18.47 -19.97 -6.66
C GLU A 258 -19.53 -19.45 -7.62
N HIS A 259 -19.13 -18.93 -8.79
CA HIS A 259 -20.07 -18.50 -9.83
C HIS A 259 -20.98 -19.63 -10.29
N THR A 260 -20.41 -20.81 -10.54
CA THR A 260 -21.19 -22.00 -10.94
C THR A 260 -22.18 -22.41 -9.85
N SER A 261 -21.76 -22.39 -8.58
CA SER A 261 -22.62 -22.66 -7.43
C SER A 261 -23.79 -21.67 -7.34
N LEU A 262 -23.51 -20.37 -7.50
CA LEU A 262 -24.54 -19.32 -7.48
C LEU A 262 -25.56 -19.53 -8.61
N ARG A 263 -25.10 -19.84 -9.82
CA ARG A 263 -25.99 -20.14 -10.96
C ARG A 263 -26.90 -21.35 -10.73
N LEU A 264 -26.39 -22.41 -10.10
CA LEU A 264 -27.20 -23.58 -9.76
C LEU A 264 -28.27 -23.22 -8.73
N MET A 265 -27.90 -22.43 -7.72
CA MET A 265 -28.84 -21.95 -6.70
C MET A 265 -29.92 -21.03 -7.30
N GLU A 266 -29.56 -20.12 -8.21
CA GLU A 266 -30.52 -19.29 -8.96
C GLU A 266 -31.54 -20.15 -9.72
N LEU A 267 -31.07 -21.21 -10.39
CA LEU A 267 -31.93 -22.13 -11.13
C LEU A 267 -32.87 -22.93 -10.22
N GLU A 268 -32.37 -23.40 -9.07
CA GLU A 268 -33.18 -24.13 -8.09
C GLU A 268 -34.23 -23.22 -7.44
N ASN A 269 -33.84 -22.01 -7.05
CA ASN A 269 -34.74 -21.00 -6.53
C ASN A 269 -35.85 -20.64 -7.53
N ALA A 270 -35.50 -20.49 -8.81
CA ALA A 270 -36.49 -20.25 -9.86
C ALA A 270 -37.49 -21.41 -10.01
N LYS A 271 -37.03 -22.67 -9.92
CA LYS A 271 -37.92 -23.86 -9.94
C LYS A 271 -38.85 -23.89 -8.74
N MET A 272 -38.35 -23.60 -7.53
CA MET A 272 -39.16 -23.57 -6.31
C MET A 272 -40.22 -22.47 -6.37
N LEU A 273 -39.83 -21.28 -6.81
CA LEU A 273 -40.75 -20.14 -6.98
C LEU A 273 -41.86 -20.47 -8.00
N ASN A 274 -41.50 -21.10 -9.12
CA ASN A 274 -42.50 -21.54 -10.11
C ASN A 274 -43.43 -22.64 -9.58
N ALA A 275 -42.94 -23.54 -8.72
CA ALA A 275 -43.72 -24.66 -8.21
C ALA A 275 -44.62 -24.30 -7.01
N ARG A 276 -44.18 -23.38 -6.15
CA ARG A 276 -44.86 -23.04 -4.87
C ARG A 276 -45.32 -21.60 -4.77
N GLY A 277 -44.87 -20.71 -5.65
CA GLY A 277 -45.17 -19.27 -5.62
C GLY A 277 -44.31 -18.47 -4.63
N GLU A 278 -43.54 -19.13 -3.77
CA GLU A 278 -42.71 -18.49 -2.75
C GLU A 278 -41.37 -19.24 -2.54
N LEU A 279 -40.38 -18.52 -1.99
CA LEU A 279 -39.10 -19.04 -1.54
C LEU A 279 -39.07 -19.10 -0.01
N SER A 280 -38.43 -20.12 0.56
CA SER A 280 -38.22 -20.17 2.01
C SER A 280 -37.21 -19.11 2.46
N GLU A 281 -37.35 -18.64 3.70
CA GLU A 281 -36.38 -17.72 4.31
C GLU A 281 -34.95 -18.29 4.29
N GLU A 282 -34.79 -19.60 4.50
CA GLU A 282 -33.49 -20.28 4.44
C GLU A 282 -32.86 -20.22 3.03
N SER A 283 -33.67 -20.35 1.98
CA SER A 283 -33.19 -20.23 0.58
C SER A 283 -32.80 -18.79 0.26
N MET A 284 -33.51 -17.80 0.80
CA MET A 284 -33.16 -16.39 0.65
C MET A 284 -31.86 -16.05 1.38
N ILE A 285 -31.70 -16.51 2.63
CA ILE A 285 -30.49 -16.27 3.43
C ILE A 285 -29.27 -16.93 2.79
N SER A 286 -29.39 -18.18 2.33
CA SER A 286 -28.28 -18.88 1.67
C SER A 286 -27.85 -18.23 0.36
N TYR A 287 -28.81 -17.73 -0.43
CA TYR A 287 -28.55 -16.96 -1.65
C TYR A 287 -27.86 -15.62 -1.38
N GLU A 288 -28.37 -14.81 -0.45
CA GLU A 288 -27.74 -13.53 -0.10
C GLU A 288 -26.36 -13.69 0.54
N ARG A 289 -26.07 -14.84 1.17
CA ARG A 289 -24.73 -15.14 1.67
C ARG A 289 -23.73 -15.44 0.55
N LEU A 290 -24.16 -16.13 -0.52
CA LEU A 290 -23.30 -16.56 -1.61
C LEU A 290 -23.07 -15.46 -2.67
N LYS A 291 -24.09 -14.62 -2.88
CA LYS A 291 -24.04 -13.40 -3.69
C LYS A 291 -22.98 -12.40 -3.18
#